data_AF-A0A6A1VAF5-F1
#
_entry.id   AF-A0A6A1VAF5-F1
#
_cell.length_a   1.000
_cell.length_b   1.000
_cell.length_c   1.000
_cell.angle_alpha   90.00
_cell.angle_beta   90.00
_cell.angle_gamma   90.00
#
_symmetry.space_group_name_H-M   'P 1'
#
loop_
_entity.id
_entity.type
_entity.pdbx_description
1 polymer ?
#
loop_
_entity_poly.entity_id
_entity_poly.type
_entity_poly.pdbx_seq_one_letter_code
_entity_poly.pdbx_strand_id
1 'polypeptide(L)'
;MNKEEWTRVCDLFASEEFQRRSAINKENRAKLKIVHTSGARSFQRTRALLKNPKSDEISVALLYKKTHTNKDGMWTSEDARENFEKMEVLQLQYE
;
A
#
# COMPACT_ATOMS: atom_id res chain seq x y z
N MET A 1 -1.00 -3.37 -31.34
CA MET A 1 0.05 -2.35 -31.28
C MET A 1 0.89 -2.46 -32.54
N ASN A 2 0.94 -1.40 -33.33
CA ASN A 2 1.70 -1.37 -34.58
C ASN A 2 3.15 -0.88 -34.33
N LYS A 3 3.99 -0.91 -35.38
CA LYS A 3 5.41 -0.55 -35.27
C LYS A 3 5.64 0.90 -34.83
N GLU A 4 4.80 1.83 -35.30
CA GLU A 4 4.91 3.25 -34.98
C GLU A 4 4.55 3.52 -33.52
N GLU A 5 3.47 2.91 -33.03
CA GLU A 5 3.06 2.97 -31.63
C GLU A 5 4.15 2.41 -30.71
N TRP A 6 4.74 1.27 -31.07
CA TRP A 6 5.84 0.67 -30.30
C TRP A 6 7.06 1.60 -30.25
N THR A 7 7.45 2.16 -31.39
CA THR A 7 8.59 3.09 -31.49
C THR A 7 8.37 4.31 -30.59
N ARG A 8 7.17 4.90 -30.61
CA ARG A 8 6.82 6.04 -29.77
C ARG A 8 6.91 5.74 -28.27
N VAL A 9 6.55 4.52 -27.87
CA VAL A 9 6.69 4.07 -26.47
C VAL A 9 8.15 3.90 -26.09
N CYS A 10 8.98 3.32 -26.97
CA CYS A 10 10.42 3.23 -26.76
C CYS A 10 11.06 4.63 -26.62
N ASP A 11 10.71 5.56 -27.49
CA ASP A 11 11.22 6.94 -27.46
C ASP A 11 10.81 7.66 -26.16
N LEU A 12 9.56 7.47 -25.71
CA LEU A 12 9.09 7.98 -24.43
C LEU A 12 9.94 7.47 -23.27
N PHE A 13 10.20 6.16 -23.21
CA PHE A 13 11.02 5.57 -22.15
C PHE A 13 12.50 5.97 -22.25
N ALA A 14 13.02 6.21 -23.45
CA ALA A 14 14.38 6.67 -23.67
C ALA A 14 14.57 8.17 -23.36
N SER A 15 13.47 8.94 -23.32
CA SER A 15 13.54 10.39 -23.05
C SER A 15 14.18 10.69 -21.69
N GLU A 16 14.99 11.75 -21.65
CA GLU A 16 15.64 12.20 -20.41
C GLU A 16 14.62 12.54 -19.31
N GLU A 17 13.48 13.13 -19.68
CA GLU A 17 12.41 13.46 -18.74
C GLU A 17 11.88 12.20 -18.06
N PHE A 18 11.60 11.14 -18.83
CA PHE A 18 11.12 9.88 -18.27
C PHE A 18 12.16 9.25 -17.36
N GLN A 19 13.43 9.18 -17.81
CA GLN A 19 14.52 8.60 -17.02
C GLN A 19 14.72 9.34 -15.70
N ARG A 20 14.71 10.68 -15.73
CA ARG A 20 14.78 11.52 -14.52
C ARG A 20 13.63 11.22 -13.56
N ARG A 21 12.39 11.19 -14.06
CA ARG A 21 11.20 10.87 -13.23
C ARG A 21 11.27 9.46 -12.65
N SER A 22 11.75 8.50 -13.45
CA SER A 22 11.94 7.11 -13.03
C SER A 22 12.95 7.00 -11.88
N ALA A 23 14.11 7.67 -11.99
CA ALA A 23 15.14 7.70 -10.95
C ALA A 23 14.60 8.29 -9.64
N ILE A 24 13.93 9.44 -9.71
CA ILE A 24 13.31 10.09 -8.53
C ILE A 24 12.28 9.16 -7.89
N ASN A 25 11.41 8.53 -8.69
CA ASN A 25 10.39 7.62 -8.18
C ASN A 25 11.00 6.37 -7.52
N LYS A 26 12.12 5.86 -8.05
CA LYS A 26 12.87 4.75 -7.47
C LYS A 26 13.43 5.12 -6.10
N GLU A 27 14.07 6.29 -5.98
CA GLU A 27 14.58 6.80 -4.71
C GLU A 27 13.47 7.03 -3.69
N ASN A 28 12.35 7.61 -4.11
CA ASN A 28 11.19 7.81 -3.26
C ASN A 28 10.60 6.48 -2.78
N ARG A 29 10.57 5.46 -3.64
CA ARG A 29 10.12 4.12 -3.26
C ARG A 29 11.06 3.46 -2.25
N ALA A 30 12.36 3.71 -2.34
CA ALA A 30 13.32 3.22 -1.36
C ALA A 30 13.15 3.85 0.04
N LYS A 31 12.58 5.06 0.12
CA LYS A 31 12.26 5.73 1.40
C LYS A 31 11.00 5.17 2.08
N LEU A 32 10.17 4.42 1.36
CA LEU A 32 8.91 3.88 1.88
C LEU A 32 9.18 2.62 2.71
N LYS A 33 9.31 2.78 4.03
CA LYS A 33 9.58 1.68 4.97
C LYS A 33 8.40 0.73 5.18
N ILE A 34 7.19 1.26 5.10
CA ILE A 34 5.96 0.52 5.38
C ILE A 34 5.12 0.52 4.10
N VAL A 35 4.86 -0.68 3.58
CA VAL A 35 4.01 -0.87 2.39
C VAL A 35 2.70 -1.52 2.78
N HIS A 36 1.64 -1.16 2.05
CA HIS A 36 0.29 -1.67 2.24
C HIS A 36 -0.18 -2.40 0.96
N THR A 37 -1.14 -3.32 1.11
CA THR A 37 -1.60 -4.24 0.07
C THR A 37 -2.93 -3.83 -0.56
N SER A 38 -3.47 -2.64 -0.23
CA SER A 38 -4.75 -2.16 -0.79
C SER A 38 -4.68 -1.74 -2.26
N GLY A 39 -3.48 -1.60 -2.81
CA GLY A 39 -3.28 -1.13 -4.19
C GLY A 39 -3.81 0.29 -4.37
N ALA A 40 -4.61 0.51 -5.43
CA ALA A 40 -5.21 1.82 -5.72
C ALA A 40 -6.44 2.15 -4.84
N ARG A 41 -6.88 1.23 -3.99
CA ARG A 41 -8.05 1.46 -3.14
C ARG A 41 -7.66 2.32 -1.94
N SER A 42 -8.46 3.36 -1.69
CA SER A 42 -8.31 4.15 -0.46
C SER A 42 -8.65 3.29 0.78
N PHE A 43 -8.07 3.63 1.93
CA PHE A 43 -8.40 2.95 3.19
C PHE A 43 -9.87 3.05 3.55
N GLN A 44 -10.54 4.16 3.22
CA GLN A 44 -11.99 4.30 3.39
C GLN A 44 -12.76 3.26 2.58
N ARG A 45 -12.37 3.04 1.31
CA ARG A 45 -12.98 2.02 0.46
C ARG A 45 -12.70 0.62 0.98
N THR A 46 -11.47 0.33 1.39
CA THR A 46 -11.11 -0.96 1.99
C THR A 46 -11.93 -1.23 3.25
N ARG A 47 -12.06 -0.23 4.12
CA ARG A 47 -12.90 -0.31 5.32
C ARG A 47 -14.35 -0.61 4.98
N ALA A 48 -14.94 0.09 4.01
CA ALA A 48 -16.32 -0.15 3.58
C ALA A 48 -16.54 -1.56 3.01
N LEU A 49 -15.57 -2.11 2.29
CA LEU A 49 -15.65 -3.48 1.75
C LEU A 49 -15.49 -4.57 2.80
N LEU A 50 -14.76 -4.28 3.86
CA LEU A 50 -14.57 -5.21 4.97
C LEU A 50 -15.79 -5.20 5.92
N LYS A 51 -16.58 -4.11 5.97
CA LYS A 51 -17.79 -4.04 6.81
C LYS A 51 -18.74 -5.17 6.42
N ASN A 52 -19.00 -6.09 7.34
CA ASN A 52 -19.97 -7.16 7.18
C ASN A 52 -21.32 -6.67 7.72
N PRO A 53 -22.47 -6.92 7.09
CA PRO A 53 -23.79 -6.59 7.65
C PRO A 53 -24.06 -7.16 9.06
N LYS A 54 -23.27 -8.12 9.54
CA LYS A 54 -23.35 -8.70 10.90
C LYS A 54 -22.37 -8.10 11.92
N SER A 55 -21.45 -7.23 11.50
CA SER A 55 -20.43 -6.64 12.38
C SER A 55 -20.55 -5.14 12.35
N ASP A 56 -20.78 -4.56 13.52
CA ASP A 56 -20.56 -3.13 13.70
C ASP A 56 -19.07 -2.82 13.50
N GLU A 57 -18.86 -1.61 13.01
CA GLU A 57 -17.61 -0.94 12.66
C GLU A 57 -16.26 -1.67 12.86
N ILE A 58 -15.47 -1.73 11.78
CA ILE A 58 -14.11 -2.27 11.84
C ILE A 58 -13.19 -1.32 12.58
N SER A 59 -12.51 -1.85 13.61
CA SER A 59 -11.48 -1.13 14.35
C SER A 59 -10.33 -0.70 13.44
N VAL A 60 -9.69 0.41 13.81
CA VAL A 60 -8.53 0.94 13.09
C VAL A 60 -7.39 -0.08 13.07
N ALA A 61 -7.16 -0.79 14.18
CA ALA A 61 -6.16 -1.85 14.28
C ALA A 61 -6.46 -3.00 13.30
N LEU A 62 -7.71 -3.46 13.22
CA LEU A 62 -8.09 -4.55 12.31
C LEU A 62 -7.95 -4.11 10.83
N LEU A 63 -8.33 -2.87 10.51
CA LEU A 63 -8.10 -2.30 9.18
C LEU A 63 -6.61 -2.25 8.84
N TYR A 64 -5.78 -1.80 9.78
CA TYR A 64 -4.34 -1.75 9.59
C TYR A 64 -3.76 -3.14 9.30
N LYS A 65 -4.09 -4.13 10.14
CA LYS A 65 -3.68 -5.53 9.95
C LYS A 65 -4.07 -6.03 8.57
N LYS A 66 -5.33 -5.87 8.15
CA LYS A 66 -5.80 -6.33 6.83
C LYS A 66 -5.09 -5.68 5.65
N THR A 67 -4.64 -4.44 5.82
CA THR A 67 -3.98 -3.69 4.75
C THR A 67 -2.47 -3.83 4.74
N HIS A 68 -1.87 -4.40 5.79
CA HIS A 68 -0.40 -4.59 5.92
C HIS A 68 -0.01 -6.07 6.05
N THR A 69 -0.93 -6.97 5.71
CA THR A 69 -0.66 -8.40 5.53
C THR A 69 -0.91 -8.83 4.08
N ASN A 70 -0.12 -9.78 3.62
CA ASN A 70 -0.31 -10.47 2.34
C ASN A 70 -1.50 -11.45 2.42
N LYS A 71 -1.87 -12.03 1.26
CA LYS A 71 -2.95 -13.03 1.19
C LYS A 71 -2.69 -14.25 2.09
N ASP A 72 -1.42 -14.60 2.28
CA ASP A 72 -0.97 -15.70 3.14
C ASP A 72 -0.93 -15.33 4.64
N GLY A 73 -1.32 -14.10 5.00
CA GLY A 73 -1.34 -13.60 6.37
C GLY A 73 0.01 -13.09 6.90
N MET A 74 1.09 -13.23 6.12
CA MET A 74 2.39 -12.66 6.48
C MET A 74 2.38 -11.13 6.42
N TRP A 75 3.09 -10.49 7.35
CA TRP A 75 3.28 -9.04 7.36
C TRP A 75 4.10 -8.58 6.15
N THR A 76 3.79 -7.38 5.65
CA THR A 76 4.53 -6.78 4.54
C THR A 76 5.94 -6.33 4.92
N SER A 77 6.15 -6.01 6.19
CA SER A 77 7.45 -5.71 6.78
C SER A 77 7.41 -5.90 8.30
N GLU A 78 8.58 -5.98 8.91
CA GLU A 78 8.72 -6.06 10.36
C GLU A 78 8.20 -4.78 11.04
N ASP A 79 8.53 -3.62 10.48
CA ASP A 79 8.00 -2.32 10.93
C ASP A 79 6.46 -2.30 10.96
N ALA A 80 5.80 -2.96 10.00
CA ALA A 80 4.33 -3.04 9.98
C ALA A 80 3.79 -3.87 11.15
N ARG A 81 4.44 -4.99 11.48
CA ARG A 81 4.09 -5.82 12.65
C ARG A 81 4.25 -5.02 13.95
N GLU A 82 5.41 -4.38 14.14
CA GLU A 82 5.69 -3.62 15.35
C GLU A 82 4.72 -2.44 15.54
N ASN A 83 4.35 -1.75 14.46
CA ASN A 83 3.36 -0.68 14.53
C ASN A 83 1.98 -1.19 14.92
N PHE A 84 1.58 -2.35 14.40
CA PHE A 84 0.33 -2.98 14.79
C PHE A 84 0.31 -3.32 16.28
N GLU A 85 1.39 -3.89 16.83
CA GLU A 85 1.52 -4.19 18.25
C GLU A 85 1.43 -2.93 19.12
N LYS A 86 2.08 -1.84 18.70
CA LYS A 86 1.95 -0.53 19.37
C LYS A 86 0.51 -0.02 19.34
N MET A 87 -0.21 -0.19 18.23
CA MET A 87 -1.61 0.20 18.14
C MET A 87 -2.50 -0.62 19.09
N GLU A 88 -2.28 -1.93 19.22
CA GLU A 88 -3.02 -2.76 20.17
C GLU A 88 -2.76 -2.34 21.62
N VAL A 89 -1.50 -2.09 21.98
CA VAL A 89 -1.14 -1.61 23.33
C VAL A 89 -1.79 -0.26 23.63
N LEU A 90 -1.74 0.69 22.69
CA LEU A 90 -2.38 1.99 22.87
C LEU A 90 -3.90 1.85 23.02
N GLN A 91 -4.54 0.96 22.25
CA GLN A 91 -5.98 0.75 22.36
C GLN A 91 -6.37 0.25 23.76
N LEU A 92 -5.60 -0.69 24.33
CA LEU A 92 -5.82 -1.21 25.69
C LEU A 92 -5.55 -0.19 26.81
N GLN A 93 -4.78 0.87 26.55
CA GLN A 93 -4.53 1.93 27.55
C GLN A 93 -5.70 2.92 27.70
N TYR A 94 -6.58 2.98 26.70
CA TYR A 94 -7.73 3.90 26.67
C TYR A 94 -9.08 3.18 26.84
N GLU A 95 -9.07 1.86 27.01
CA GLU A 95 -10.19 1.01 27.43
C GLU A 95 -10.17 0.81 28.95
#